data_AF-A0A1D8I6G7-F1
#
_entry.id   AF-A0A1D8I6G7-F1
#
_cell.length_a   1.000
_cell.length_b   1.000
_cell.length_c   1.000
_cell.angle_alpha   90.00
_cell.angle_beta   90.00
_cell.angle_gamma   90.00
#
_symmetry.space_group_name_H-M   'P 1'
#
loop_
_entity.id
_entity.type
_entity.pdbx_description
1 polymer ?
#
loop_
_entity_poly.entity_id
_entity_poly.type
_entity_poly.pdbx_seq_one_letter_code
_entity_poly.pdbx_strand_id
1 'polypeptide(L)'
;MNTRFTTSDLIRRPAHTKLDNMPIHIGDIVYLQPAHGPAIRAAVIFNAPIDGTTTYTTEVVPCGAAAQKAPGQRIRFRHEHVHRIEPVRRAAR
;
A
#
# COMPACT_ATOMS: atom_id res chain seq x y z
N MET A 1 -16.35 9.14 -15.04
CA MET A 1 -16.56 8.55 -13.70
C MET A 1 -15.23 8.62 -12.97
N ASN A 2 -15.14 9.31 -11.83
CA ASN A 2 -13.92 9.32 -11.00
C ASN A 2 -13.88 8.05 -10.15
N THR A 3 -13.40 6.96 -10.73
CA THR A 3 -13.21 5.69 -10.02
C THR A 3 -12.11 5.88 -8.97
N ARG A 4 -12.49 5.94 -7.70
CA ARG A 4 -11.52 6.01 -6.59
C ARG A 4 -10.85 4.65 -6.46
N PHE A 5 -9.52 4.63 -6.41
CA PHE A 5 -8.76 3.41 -6.16
C PHE A 5 -9.08 2.88 -4.76
N THR A 6 -9.51 1.63 -4.66
CA THR A 6 -9.95 0.96 -3.44
C THR A 6 -9.08 -0.25 -3.13
N THR A 7 -9.29 -0.87 -1.97
CA THR A 7 -8.61 -2.12 -1.60
C THR A 7 -8.93 -3.26 -2.57
N SER A 8 -10.11 -3.26 -3.20
CA SER A 8 -10.52 -4.30 -4.15
C SER A 8 -9.73 -4.25 -5.45
N ASP A 9 -9.07 -3.13 -5.74
CA ASP A 9 -8.22 -2.96 -6.90
C ASP A 9 -6.80 -3.51 -6.67
N LEU A 10 -6.51 -4.04 -5.47
CA LEU A 10 -5.21 -4.62 -5.10
C LEU A 10 -5.25 -6.14 -5.07
N ILE A 11 -4.20 -6.74 -5.62
CA ILE A 11 -3.94 -8.17 -5.54
C ILE A 11 -3.46 -8.52 -4.14
N ARG A 12 -4.15 -9.47 -3.51
CA ARG A 12 -3.71 -10.08 -2.25
C ARG A 12 -2.49 -10.95 -2.51
N ARG A 13 -1.45 -10.77 -1.70
CA ARG A 13 -0.28 -11.65 -1.62
C ARG A 13 -0.74 -13.06 -1.20
N PRO A 14 -0.08 -14.14 -1.67
CA PRO A 14 -0.28 -15.47 -1.12
C PRO A 14 -0.13 -15.50 0.41
N ALA A 15 -0.90 -16.36 1.08
CA ALA A 15 -0.77 -16.59 2.51
C ALA A 15 0.51 -17.38 2.86
N HIS A 16 0.88 -17.38 4.13
CA HIS A 16 2.02 -18.09 4.71
C HIS A 16 3.39 -17.62 4.20
N THR A 17 3.50 -16.31 3.97
CA THR A 17 4.77 -15.69 3.56
C THR A 17 5.51 -15.10 4.75
N LYS A 18 6.83 -14.91 4.62
CA LYS A 18 7.64 -14.22 5.65
C LYS A 18 7.11 -12.84 6.02
N LEU A 19 6.40 -12.19 5.09
CA LEU A 19 5.80 -10.87 5.30
C LEU A 19 4.66 -10.92 6.32
N ASP A 20 3.91 -12.02 6.45
CA ASP A 20 2.70 -12.11 7.29
C ASP A 20 2.97 -11.70 8.75
N ASN A 21 4.18 -11.96 9.25
CA ASN A 21 4.61 -11.63 10.61
C ASN A 21 5.42 -10.33 10.69
N MET A 22 5.63 -9.63 9.57
CA MET A 22 6.39 -8.39 9.51
C MET A 22 5.45 -7.20 9.75
N PRO A 23 5.66 -6.39 10.79
CA PRO A 23 4.84 -5.22 11.04
C PRO A 23 5.06 -4.16 9.95
N ILE A 24 4.04 -3.34 9.71
CA ILE A 24 4.11 -2.16 8.84
C ILE A 24 4.00 -0.93 9.72
N HIS A 25 4.96 -0.03 9.61
CA HIS A 25 5.02 1.22 10.35
C HIS A 25 4.80 2.43 9.45
N ILE A 26 4.41 3.56 10.05
CA ILE A 26 4.41 4.85 9.36
C ILE A 26 5.86 5.18 8.97
N GLY A 27 6.06 5.57 7.71
CA GLY A 27 7.35 5.85 7.08
C GLY A 27 7.92 4.68 6.27
N ASP A 28 7.46 3.45 6.49
CA ASP A 28 7.88 2.31 5.68
C ASP A 28 7.48 2.52 4.21
N ILE A 29 8.31 2.02 3.30
CA ILE A 29 7.93 1.92 1.89
C ILE A 29 7.31 0.56 1.65
N VAL A 30 6.09 0.56 1.10
CA VAL A 30 5.39 -0.67 0.71
C VAL A 30 5.31 -0.77 -0.81
N TYR A 31 5.32 -2.01 -1.28
CA TYR A 31 5.09 -2.36 -2.68
C TYR A 31 3.71 -3.00 -2.78
N LEU A 32 2.80 -2.33 -3.48
CA LEU A 32 1.44 -2.80 -3.73
C LEU A 32 1.32 -3.26 -5.18
N GLN A 33 0.50 -4.28 -5.42
CA GLN A 33 0.23 -4.77 -6.77
C GLN A 33 -1.23 -4.51 -7.13
N PRO A 34 -1.54 -3.56 -8.02
CA PRO A 34 -2.88 -3.43 -8.58
C PRO A 34 -3.26 -4.64 -9.43
N ALA A 35 -4.55 -4.93 -9.52
CA ALA A 35 -5.10 -5.92 -10.46
C ALA A 35 -4.83 -5.52 -11.92
N HIS A 36 -4.75 -4.21 -12.18
CA HIS A 36 -4.47 -3.65 -13.49
C HIS A 36 -3.40 -2.56 -13.39
N GLY A 37 -2.34 -2.69 -14.19
CA GLY A 37 -1.26 -1.71 -14.25
C GLY A 37 0.00 -2.10 -13.47
N PRO A 38 0.97 -1.17 -13.37
CA PRO A 38 2.26 -1.45 -12.77
C PRO A 38 2.18 -1.54 -11.24
N ALA A 39 3.17 -2.19 -10.64
CA ALA A 39 3.37 -2.17 -9.19
C ALA A 39 3.55 -0.74 -8.68
N ILE A 40 3.03 -0.48 -7.48
CA ILE A 40 3.06 0.83 -6.84
C ILE A 40 4.03 0.78 -5.67
N ARG A 41 4.98 1.71 -5.64
CA ARG A 41 5.89 1.96 -4.52
C ARG A 41 5.43 3.20 -3.78
N ALA A 42 5.16 3.11 -2.48
CA ALA A 42 4.60 4.23 -1.72
C ALA A 42 5.01 4.23 -0.26
N ALA A 43 5.19 5.41 0.34
CA ALA A 43 5.37 5.54 1.77
C ALA A 43 4.04 5.40 2.53
N VAL A 44 4.06 4.73 3.69
CA VAL A 44 2.92 4.66 4.61
C VAL A 44 2.88 5.93 5.46
N ILE A 45 1.76 6.65 5.44
CA ILE A 45 1.60 7.90 6.20
C ILE A 45 0.65 7.77 7.39
N PHE A 46 -0.17 6.72 7.39
CA PHE A 46 -1.20 6.53 8.41
C PHE A 46 -1.56 5.06 8.54
N ASN A 47 -1.87 4.64 9.76
CA ASN A 47 -2.48 3.35 10.06
C ASN A 47 -3.64 3.55 11.04
N ALA A 48 -4.71 2.78 10.86
CA ALA A 48 -5.83 2.77 11.79
C ALA A 48 -6.35 1.34 11.96
N PRO A 49 -6.50 0.83 13.19
CA PRO A 49 -7.24 -0.40 13.44
C PRO A 49 -8.73 -0.13 13.21
N ILE A 50 -9.35 -0.89 12.30
CA ILE A 50 -10.78 -0.81 11.96
C ILE A 50 -11.32 -2.25 11.94
N ASP A 51 -12.31 -2.55 12.78
CA ASP A 51 -12.97 -3.87 12.86
C ASP A 51 -11.99 -5.05 12.97
N GLY A 52 -11.01 -4.93 13.88
CA GLY A 52 -10.00 -5.96 14.11
C GLY A 52 -8.96 -6.09 13.00
N THR A 53 -8.99 -5.24 11.98
CA THR A 53 -8.00 -5.22 10.89
C THR A 53 -7.33 -3.85 10.76
N THR A 54 -6.01 -3.82 10.71
CA THR A 54 -5.30 -2.56 10.45
C THR A 54 -5.41 -2.16 8.98
N THR A 55 -5.98 -0.98 8.73
CA THR A 55 -5.98 -0.31 7.43
C THR A 55 -4.86 0.70 7.40
N TYR A 56 -4.03 0.64 6.36
CA TYR A 56 -2.91 1.54 6.11
C TYR A 56 -3.26 2.49 4.97
N THR A 57 -2.68 3.69 4.99
CA THR A 57 -2.85 4.68 3.93
C THR A 57 -1.49 5.15 3.44
N THR A 58 -1.35 5.21 2.12
CA THR A 58 -0.14 5.73 1.47
C THR A 58 -0.14 7.26 1.42
N GLU A 59 1.02 7.83 1.14
CA GLU A 59 1.08 9.16 0.53
C GLU A 59 0.30 9.23 -0.80
N VAL A 60 0.17 10.43 -1.37
CA VAL A 60 -0.47 10.60 -2.68
C VAL A 60 0.46 10.00 -3.73
N VAL A 61 -0.02 8.98 -4.45
CA VAL A 61 0.72 8.32 -5.52
C VAL A 61 0.04 8.51 -6.87
N PRO A 62 0.80 8.60 -7.98
CA PRO A 62 0.21 8.57 -9.31
C PRO A 62 -0.45 7.21 -9.55
N CYS A 63 -1.75 7.20 -9.79
CA CYS A 63 -2.48 5.97 -10.12
C CYS A 63 -3.02 6.08 -11.54
N GLY A 64 -2.43 5.34 -12.48
CA GLY A 64 -2.86 5.31 -13.88
C GLY A 64 -1.70 4.95 -14.82
N ALA A 65 -2.02 4.62 -16.08
CA ALA A 65 -1.00 4.50 -17.11
C ALA A 65 -0.34 5.87 -17.34
N ALA A 66 0.98 5.92 -17.54
CA ALA A 66 1.73 7.17 -17.72
C ALA A 66 1.16 8.10 -18.83
N ALA A 67 0.39 7.54 -19.78
CA ALA A 67 -0.31 8.26 -20.84
C ALA A 67 -1.53 9.06 -20.36
N GLN A 68 -2.06 8.80 -19.16
CA GLN A 68 -3.19 9.51 -18.57
C GLN A 68 -2.68 10.35 -17.39
N LYS A 69 -2.83 11.67 -17.46
CA LYS A 69 -2.70 12.58 -16.31
C LYS A 69 -3.83 12.30 -15.30
N ALA A 70 -3.82 11.12 -14.70
CA ALA A 70 -4.72 10.80 -13.62
C ALA A 70 -4.24 11.56 -12.37
N PRO A 71 -5.15 12.24 -11.64
CA PRO A 71 -4.78 12.89 -10.39
C PRO A 71 -4.24 11.82 -9.42
N GLY A 72 -3.14 12.16 -8.74
CA GLY A 72 -2.60 11.29 -7.70
C GLY A 72 -3.65 11.04 -6.62
N GLN A 73 -3.64 9.85 -6.03
CA GLN A 73 -4.59 9.46 -5.01
C GLN A 73 -3.89 8.72 -3.87
N ARG A 74 -4.46 8.82 -2.66
CA ARG A 74 -4.01 8.02 -1.51
C ARG A 74 -4.67 6.66 -1.60
N ILE A 75 -3.88 5.61 -1.43
CA ILE A 75 -4.36 4.23 -1.49
C ILE A 75 -4.55 3.73 -0.07
N ARG A 76 -5.74 3.18 0.19
CA ARG A 76 -5.98 2.39 1.41
C ARG A 76 -5.68 0.93 1.11
N PHE A 77 -4.97 0.27 2.01
CA PHE A 77 -4.60 -1.12 1.87
C PHE A 77 -4.56 -1.83 3.23
N ARG A 78 -4.62 -3.15 3.20
CA ARG A 78 -4.40 -4.03 4.36
C ARG A 78 -3.08 -4.78 4.20
N HIS A 79 -2.60 -5.38 5.27
CA HIS A 79 -1.32 -6.11 5.28
C HIS A 79 -1.21 -7.16 4.16
N GLU A 80 -2.28 -7.89 3.88
CA GLU A 80 -2.30 -8.92 2.85
C GLU A 80 -2.07 -8.39 1.42
N HIS A 81 -2.16 -7.08 1.18
CA HIS A 81 -1.97 -6.49 -0.16
C HIS A 81 -0.52 -6.06 -0.42
N VAL A 82 0.36 -6.14 0.58
CA VAL A 82 1.76 -5.74 0.44
C VAL A 82 2.57 -6.89 -0.12
N HIS A 83 3.44 -6.65 -1.10
CA HIS A 83 4.30 -7.68 -1.70
C HIS A 83 5.77 -7.53 -1.28
N ARG A 84 6.14 -6.37 -0.74
CA ARG A 84 7.45 -6.09 -0.14
C ARG A 84 7.35 -4.87 0.79
N ILE A 85 8.16 -4.87 1.85
CA ILE A 85 8.32 -3.74 2.77
C ILE A 85 9.79 -3.35 2.78
N GLU A 86 10.10 -2.06 2.65
CA GLU A 86 11.40 -1.48 2.99
C GLU A 86 11.22 -0.69 4.28
N PRO A 87 11.70 -1.23 5.42
CA PRO A 87 11.56 -0.56 6.70
C PRO A 87 12.21 0.81 6.65
N VAL A 88 11.53 1.81 7.20
CA VAL A 88 12.18 3.06 7.55
C VAL A 88 13.28 2.72 8.55
N ARG A 89 14.54 3.03 8.23
CA ARG A 89 15.61 2.91 9.22
C ARG A 89 15.30 3.89 10.33
N ARG A 90 14.70 3.42 11.42
CA ARG A 90 14.81 4.12 12.70
C ARG A 90 16.30 4.10 13.03
N ALA A 91 16.95 5.26 12.91
CA ALA A 91 18.23 5.45 13.57
C ALA A 91 18.03 4.99 15.02
N ALA A 92 18.73 3.94 15.42
CA ALA A 92 18.77 3.53 16.82
C ALA A 92 19.24 4.77 17.59
N ARG A 93 18.34 5.35 18.36
CA ARG A 93 18.65 6.40 19.34
C ARG A 93 18.96 5.74 20.66
#